data_AF-A0A4V0CK05-F1
#
_entry.id   AF-A0A4V0CK05-F1
#
_cell.length_a   1.000
_cell.length_b   1.000
_cell.length_c   1.000
_cell.angle_alpha   90.00
_cell.angle_beta   90.00
_cell.angle_gamma   90.00
#
_symmetry.space_group_name_H-M   'P 1'
#
loop_
_entity.id
_entity.type
_entity.pdbx_description
1 polymer ?
#
loop_
_entity_poly.entity_id
_entity_poly.type
_entity_poly.pdbx_seq_one_letter_code
_entity_poly.pdbx_strand_id
1 'polypeptide(L)'
;MKNAIPFLTISAFSLGIILFYISALINPVISLPSIEKQEDWLYYSAAEPETTFDSNYVNFLPNIPTNENLVMERKITNEHYYPTLLLVGDHQKMTVYLNDKLLYTNKKEVADGLVNPGKTLSFVTLPENYQGQTLRIYVSSPFKNYSGYPAEVFLGSSNALVSYVFRHSIPNIFMLLLTGFISLLNLIYVGIKLVKKRKLLVSKLLFSAFALSAGLEAGFGDILGGLLFNPTINSVMLNVLSIITPMFLIGFYLSKMEVLQQKYKI
;
A
#
# COMPACT_ATOMS: atom_id res chain seq x y z
N MET A 1 40.09 9.30 16.62
CA MET A 1 39.47 8.16 15.89
C MET A 1 38.23 7.56 16.54
N LYS A 2 38.16 7.30 17.86
CA LYS A 2 36.99 6.65 18.52
C LYS A 2 35.62 7.31 18.27
N ASN A 3 35.55 8.62 18.07
CA ASN A 3 34.30 9.33 17.79
C ASN A 3 33.91 9.35 16.30
N ALA A 4 34.82 8.98 15.40
CA ALA A 4 34.56 8.97 13.96
C ALA A 4 33.97 7.65 13.47
N ILE A 5 34.21 6.55 14.18
CA ILE A 5 33.69 5.21 13.85
C ILE A 5 32.16 5.21 13.70
N PRO A 6 31.35 5.70 14.66
CA PRO A 6 29.89 5.70 14.52
C PRO A 6 29.41 6.54 13.32
N PHE A 7 30.08 7.68 13.06
CA PHE A 7 29.78 8.53 11.92
C PHE A 7 30.10 7.83 10.59
N LEU A 8 31.26 7.17 10.50
CA LEU A 8 31.67 6.41 9.32
C LEU A 8 30.75 5.22 9.06
N THR A 9 30.29 4.49 10.08
CA THR A 9 29.32 3.40 9.92
C THR A 9 27.96 3.89 9.43
N ILE A 10 27.47 5.03 9.93
CA ILE A 10 26.22 5.62 9.45
C ILE A 10 26.37 6.05 8.00
N SER A 11 27.46 6.77 7.68
CA SER A 11 27.71 7.25 6.32
C SER A 11 27.89 6.10 5.33
N ALA A 12 28.61 5.03 5.70
CA ALA A 12 28.79 3.85 4.86
C ALA A 12 27.47 3.09 4.65
N PHE A 13 26.66 2.94 5.70
CA PHE A 13 25.34 2.30 5.58
C PHE A 13 24.40 3.14 4.70
N SER A 14 24.30 4.44 4.95
CA SER A 14 23.50 5.35 4.11
C SER A 14 23.97 5.32 2.65
N LEU A 15 25.28 5.34 2.40
CA LEU A 15 25.84 5.23 1.05
C LEU A 15 25.49 3.87 0.42
N GLY A 16 25.60 2.78 1.18
CA GLY A 16 25.22 1.43 0.74
C GLY A 16 23.74 1.33 0.35
N ILE A 17 22.84 1.92 1.14
CA ILE A 17 21.41 1.95 0.79
C ILE A 17 21.18 2.85 -0.44
N ILE A 18 21.82 4.01 -0.53
CA ILE A 18 21.70 4.90 -1.70
C ILE A 18 22.19 4.17 -2.97
N LEU A 19 23.33 3.50 -2.91
CA LEU A 19 23.87 2.71 -4.02
C LEU A 19 22.96 1.53 -4.38
N PHE A 20 22.39 0.84 -3.39
CA PHE A 20 21.38 -0.19 -3.62
C PHE A 20 20.15 0.39 -4.33
N TYR A 21 19.64 1.54 -3.88
CA TYR A 21 18.48 2.20 -4.48
C TYR A 21 18.75 2.65 -5.92
N ILE A 22 19.91 3.26 -6.16
CA ILE A 22 20.37 3.65 -7.50
C ILE A 22 20.51 2.40 -8.39
N SER A 23 21.11 1.32 -7.87
CA SER A 23 21.23 0.06 -8.60
C SER A 23 19.86 -0.54 -8.94
N ALA A 24 18.91 -0.52 -8.01
CA ALA A 24 17.56 -1.02 -8.22
C ALA A 24 16.74 -0.17 -9.21
N LEU A 25 17.03 1.14 -9.31
CA LEU A 25 16.46 2.02 -10.32
C LEU A 25 17.08 1.81 -11.71
N ILE A 26 18.40 1.64 -11.78
CA ILE A 26 19.15 1.49 -13.04
C ILE A 26 18.98 0.10 -13.64
N ASN A 27 18.93 -0.95 -12.80
CA ASN A 27 18.68 -2.33 -13.20
C ASN A 27 17.26 -2.72 -12.77
N PRO A 28 16.21 -2.25 -13.48
CA PRO A 28 14.86 -2.70 -13.18
C PRO A 28 14.84 -4.23 -13.27
N VAL A 29 14.38 -4.88 -12.20
CA VAL A 29 14.21 -6.33 -12.16
C VAL A 29 13.25 -6.70 -13.29
N ILE A 30 13.83 -7.19 -14.39
CA ILE A 30 13.18 -7.73 -15.58
C ILE A 30 12.63 -6.62 -16.50
N SER A 31 13.03 -6.65 -17.78
CA SER A 31 12.35 -5.90 -18.84
C SER A 31 10.89 -6.31 -18.79
N LEU A 32 9.97 -5.36 -18.63
CA LEU A 32 8.54 -5.64 -18.56
C LEU A 32 7.98 -5.70 -20.00
N PRO A 33 7.87 -6.86 -20.67
CA PRO A 33 6.92 -6.95 -21.75
C PRO A 33 5.52 -6.81 -21.12
N SER A 34 4.78 -5.81 -21.60
CA SER A 34 3.32 -5.65 -21.48
C SER A 34 2.72 -5.80 -20.08
N ILE A 35 2.91 -4.78 -19.22
CA ILE A 35 1.88 -4.46 -18.23
C ILE A 35 1.08 -3.32 -18.82
N GLU A 36 -0.15 -3.62 -19.16
CA GLU A 36 -1.10 -2.64 -19.62
C GLU A 36 -1.98 -2.30 -18.42
N LYS A 37 -1.90 -1.04 -17.94
CA LYS A 37 -3.02 -0.48 -17.20
C LYS A 37 -4.11 -0.30 -18.26
N GLN A 38 -5.07 -1.22 -18.30
CA GLN A 38 -6.02 -1.21 -19.39
C GLN A 38 -7.11 -0.19 -19.12
N GLU A 39 -7.24 0.79 -20.01
CA GLU A 39 -8.14 1.95 -19.88
C GLU A 39 -9.38 1.85 -20.79
N ASP A 40 -9.71 0.63 -21.27
CA ASP A 40 -10.88 0.34 -22.12
C ASP A 40 -11.98 -0.44 -21.35
N TRP A 41 -12.44 0.13 -20.24
CA TRP A 41 -13.54 -0.41 -19.45
C TRP A 41 -14.82 0.39 -19.69
N LEU A 42 -15.94 -0.34 -19.73
CA LEU A 42 -17.27 0.22 -19.60
C LEU A 42 -17.68 0.17 -18.12
N TYR A 43 -17.98 1.34 -17.57
CA TYR A 43 -18.45 1.52 -16.21
C TYR A 43 -19.96 1.77 -16.20
N TYR A 44 -20.67 1.08 -15.32
CA TYR A 44 -22.10 1.33 -15.10
C TYR A 44 -22.52 0.92 -13.69
N SER A 45 -23.65 1.46 -13.22
CA SER A 45 -24.28 0.95 -11.99
C SER A 45 -24.98 -0.36 -12.29
N ALA A 46 -24.88 -1.34 -11.39
CA ALA A 46 -25.68 -2.56 -11.49
C ALA A 46 -27.20 -2.29 -11.41
N ALA A 47 -27.63 -1.15 -10.86
CA ALA A 47 -29.03 -0.74 -10.84
C ALA A 47 -29.49 -0.12 -12.18
N GLU A 48 -28.56 0.48 -12.93
CA GLU A 48 -28.83 1.19 -14.20
C GLU A 48 -27.83 0.73 -15.28
N PRO A 49 -27.98 -0.51 -15.81
CA PRO A 49 -27.01 -1.09 -16.75
C PRO A 49 -27.02 -0.42 -18.13
N GLU A 50 -28.11 0.24 -18.50
CA GLU A 50 -28.25 0.94 -19.79
C GLU A 50 -27.41 2.23 -19.84
N THR A 51 -27.05 2.80 -18.69
CA THR A 51 -26.22 4.00 -18.59
C THR A 51 -24.75 3.64 -18.41
N THR A 52 -24.04 3.52 -19.53
CA THR A 52 -22.62 3.15 -19.56
C THR A 52 -21.71 4.35 -19.77
N PHE A 53 -20.55 4.33 -19.13
CA PHE A 53 -19.50 5.34 -19.23
C PHE A 53 -18.18 4.67 -19.61
N ASP A 54 -17.42 5.30 -20.49
CA ASP A 54 -16.10 4.80 -20.90
C ASP A 54 -15.02 5.32 -19.93
N SER A 55 -14.17 4.41 -19.46
CA SER A 55 -13.10 4.71 -18.50
C SER A 55 -12.07 5.71 -19.00
N ASN A 56 -11.96 5.92 -20.30
CA ASN A 56 -11.11 6.97 -20.88
C ASN A 56 -11.59 8.39 -20.51
N TYR A 57 -12.87 8.54 -20.16
CA TYR A 57 -13.47 9.85 -19.84
C TYR A 57 -13.93 9.96 -18.40
N VAL A 58 -14.13 8.84 -17.70
CA VAL A 58 -14.72 8.82 -16.37
C VAL A 58 -13.89 7.96 -15.43
N ASN A 59 -13.32 8.60 -14.40
CA ASN A 59 -12.53 7.93 -13.37
C ASN A 59 -13.35 7.57 -12.11
N PHE A 60 -14.61 8.01 -12.05
CA PHE A 60 -15.48 7.88 -10.88
C PHE A 60 -16.95 8.04 -11.29
N LEU A 61 -17.83 7.15 -10.82
CA LEU A 61 -19.27 7.32 -10.99
C LEU A 61 -19.87 8.02 -9.76
N PRO A 62 -20.35 9.28 -9.90
CA PRO A 62 -21.05 9.93 -8.81
C PRO A 62 -22.36 9.22 -8.50
N ASN A 63 -22.80 9.33 -7.25
CA ASN A 63 -24.10 8.84 -6.76
C ASN A 63 -24.29 7.32 -6.68
N ILE A 64 -23.23 6.51 -6.78
CA ILE A 64 -23.32 5.08 -6.40
C ILE A 64 -23.50 4.98 -4.88
N PRO A 65 -24.64 4.47 -4.37
CA PRO A 65 -24.86 4.23 -2.94
C PRO A 65 -23.85 3.24 -2.33
N THR A 66 -23.68 3.30 -1.02
CA THR A 66 -22.89 2.32 -0.30
C THR A 66 -23.43 0.91 -0.50
N ASN A 67 -22.54 -0.06 -0.71
CA ASN A 67 -22.82 -1.47 -1.02
C ASN A 67 -23.51 -1.72 -2.37
N GLU A 68 -23.81 -0.69 -3.17
CA GLU A 68 -24.22 -0.90 -4.56
C GLU A 68 -23.00 -1.28 -5.40
N ASN A 69 -23.19 -2.18 -6.37
CA ASN A 69 -22.10 -2.60 -7.24
C ASN A 69 -21.97 -1.61 -8.41
N LEU A 70 -20.83 -0.95 -8.49
CA LEU A 70 -20.26 -0.48 -9.73
C LEU A 70 -19.82 -1.70 -10.54
N VAL A 71 -20.15 -1.76 -11.82
CA VAL A 71 -19.70 -2.80 -12.72
C VAL A 71 -18.67 -2.23 -13.67
N MET A 72 -17.53 -2.90 -13.75
CA MET A 72 -16.51 -2.67 -14.77
C MET A 72 -16.58 -3.83 -15.76
N GLU A 73 -16.92 -3.56 -17.00
CA GLU A 73 -17.08 -4.55 -18.06
C GLU A 73 -16.12 -4.30 -19.22
N ARG A 74 -15.56 -5.36 -19.77
CA ARG A 74 -14.82 -5.30 -21.04
C ARG A 74 -14.91 -6.61 -21.79
N LYS A 75 -14.76 -6.54 -23.12
CA LYS A 75 -14.50 -7.72 -23.93
C LYS A 75 -13.00 -7.93 -24.05
N ILE A 76 -12.53 -9.16 -23.84
CA ILE A 76 -11.10 -9.46 -24.00
C ILE A 76 -10.81 -9.74 -25.48
N THR A 77 -10.23 -8.76 -26.17
CA THR A 77 -9.95 -8.84 -27.61
C THR A 77 -8.49 -9.17 -27.94
N ASN A 78 -7.57 -8.94 -27.01
CA ASN A 78 -6.13 -9.01 -27.29
C ASN A 78 -5.52 -10.37 -26.91
N GLU A 79 -4.57 -10.83 -27.74
CA GLU A 79 -3.73 -12.00 -27.47
C GLU A 79 -2.55 -11.61 -26.58
N HIS A 80 -2.80 -11.35 -25.29
CA HIS A 80 -1.70 -11.21 -24.35
C HIS A 80 -1.19 -12.60 -23.96
N TYR A 81 0.11 -12.83 -24.16
CA TYR A 81 0.78 -14.02 -23.63
C TYR A 81 0.78 -13.94 -22.09
N TYR A 82 0.22 -14.97 -21.43
CA TYR A 82 0.18 -15.18 -19.98
C TYR A 82 -0.82 -14.30 -19.20
N PRO A 83 -2.11 -14.71 -19.08
CA PRO A 83 -3.19 -13.85 -18.64
C PRO A 83 -3.39 -13.93 -17.11
N THR A 84 -2.76 -13.02 -16.37
CA THR A 84 -3.12 -12.78 -14.95
C THR A 84 -3.61 -11.35 -14.80
N LEU A 85 -4.65 -11.18 -13.99
CA LEU A 85 -5.15 -9.90 -13.52
C LEU A 85 -4.53 -9.61 -12.16
N LEU A 86 -3.98 -8.42 -11.98
CA LEU A 86 -3.71 -7.85 -10.66
C LEU A 86 -4.85 -6.90 -10.32
N LEU A 87 -5.59 -7.24 -9.27
CA LEU A 87 -6.68 -6.44 -8.72
C LEU A 87 -6.16 -5.68 -7.50
N VAL A 88 -6.29 -4.35 -7.53
CA VAL A 88 -5.98 -3.47 -6.41
C VAL A 88 -7.27 -2.75 -6.03
N GLY A 89 -7.77 -3.01 -4.82
CA GLY A 89 -8.97 -2.36 -4.28
C GLY A 89 -8.69 -1.73 -2.93
N ASP A 90 -9.25 -0.56 -2.68
CA ASP A 90 -9.11 0.14 -1.39
C ASP A 90 -10.45 0.21 -0.66
N HIS A 91 -10.58 -0.54 0.43
CA HIS A 91 -11.82 -0.67 1.20
C HIS A 91 -13.03 -1.11 0.34
N GLN A 92 -12.77 -1.94 -0.67
CA GLN A 92 -13.73 -2.39 -1.67
C GLN A 92 -13.91 -3.91 -1.66
N LYS A 93 -15.16 -4.33 -1.86
CA LYS A 93 -15.55 -5.70 -2.21
C LYS A 93 -15.50 -5.83 -3.73
N MET A 94 -14.75 -6.80 -4.22
CA MET A 94 -14.56 -7.09 -5.63
C MET A 94 -15.00 -8.52 -5.93
N THR A 95 -15.68 -8.70 -7.05
CA THR A 95 -16.04 -10.03 -7.56
C THR A 95 -15.82 -10.06 -9.06
N VAL A 96 -15.04 -11.02 -9.54
CA VAL A 96 -14.64 -11.12 -10.95
C VAL A 96 -15.34 -12.29 -11.59
N TYR A 97 -15.98 -12.03 -12.73
CA TYR A 97 -16.61 -13.01 -13.59
C TYR A 97 -15.99 -12.95 -14.99
N LEU A 98 -15.86 -14.10 -15.61
CA LEU A 98 -15.61 -14.22 -17.04
C LEU A 98 -16.85 -14.85 -17.68
N ASN A 99 -17.54 -14.08 -18.51
CA ASN A 99 -18.94 -14.26 -18.86
C ASN A 99 -19.78 -14.40 -17.58
N ASP A 100 -20.22 -15.62 -17.28
CA ASP A 100 -21.04 -15.95 -16.10
C ASP A 100 -20.28 -16.84 -15.10
N LYS A 101 -19.01 -17.16 -15.36
CA LYS A 101 -18.18 -17.99 -14.48
C LYS A 101 -17.46 -17.11 -13.45
N LEU A 102 -17.75 -17.34 -12.17
CA LEU A 102 -17.02 -16.71 -11.07
C LEU A 102 -15.55 -17.15 -11.08
N LEU A 103 -14.64 -16.18 -11.13
CA LEU A 103 -13.19 -16.40 -11.04
C LEU A 103 -12.61 -16.03 -9.67
N TYR A 104 -13.15 -14.98 -9.04
CA TYR A 104 -12.62 -14.47 -7.77
C TYR A 104 -13.67 -13.69 -6.99
N THR A 105 -13.60 -13.75 -5.66
CA THR A 105 -14.29 -12.82 -4.77
C THR A 105 -13.49 -12.60 -3.50
N ASN A 106 -13.45 -11.35 -3.01
CA ASN A 106 -13.00 -11.06 -1.65
C ASN A 106 -14.18 -10.82 -0.69
N LYS A 107 -15.42 -11.05 -1.14
CA LYS A 107 -16.59 -10.99 -0.28
C LYS A 107 -16.50 -12.15 0.72
N LYS A 108 -16.37 -11.82 2.00
CA LYS A 108 -16.55 -12.81 3.08
C LYS A 108 -18.04 -13.14 3.18
N GLU A 109 -18.38 -14.42 3.29
CA GLU A 109 -19.77 -14.93 3.42
C GLU A 109 -20.48 -14.55 4.73
N VAL A 110 -19.95 -13.60 5.50
CA VAL A 110 -20.54 -13.23 6.79
C VAL A 110 -21.66 -12.23 6.57
N ALA A 111 -22.82 -12.58 7.14
CA ALA A 111 -24.09 -11.85 7.07
C ALA A 111 -23.95 -10.34 7.36
N ASP A 112 -24.73 -9.58 6.59
CA ASP A 112 -25.03 -8.16 6.70
C ASP A 112 -24.41 -7.43 7.89
N GLY A 113 -23.31 -6.73 7.61
CA GLY A 113 -22.66 -5.81 8.54
C GLY A 113 -21.65 -4.91 7.81
N LEU A 114 -21.20 -3.86 8.51
CA LEU A 114 -20.08 -3.00 8.10
C LEU A 114 -18.75 -3.78 8.18
N VAL A 115 -18.60 -4.81 7.34
CA VAL A 115 -17.34 -5.55 7.22
C VAL A 115 -16.41 -4.73 6.35
N ASN A 116 -15.39 -4.13 6.97
CA ASN A 116 -14.35 -3.41 6.27
C ASN A 116 -13.54 -4.37 5.37
N PRO A 117 -13.59 -4.24 4.03
CA PRO A 117 -12.85 -5.11 3.13
C PRO A 117 -11.33 -4.91 3.22
N GLY A 118 -10.89 -3.75 3.73
CA GLY A 118 -9.49 -3.36 3.78
C GLY A 118 -8.87 -3.12 2.40
N LYS A 119 -7.56 -2.91 2.37
CA LYS A 119 -6.79 -2.78 1.12
C LYS A 119 -6.50 -4.18 0.56
N THR A 120 -7.11 -4.49 -0.58
CA THR A 120 -7.01 -5.81 -1.22
C THR A 120 -6.04 -5.75 -2.38
N LEU A 121 -5.10 -6.69 -2.41
CA LEU A 121 -4.27 -7.00 -3.57
C LEU A 121 -4.50 -8.47 -3.94
N SER A 122 -4.85 -8.79 -5.18
CA SER A 122 -5.07 -10.18 -5.58
C SER A 122 -4.70 -10.44 -7.02
N PHE A 123 -4.09 -11.61 -7.24
CA PHE A 123 -3.75 -12.12 -8.55
C PHE A 123 -4.82 -13.12 -8.98
N VAL A 124 -5.43 -12.92 -10.14
CA VAL A 124 -6.47 -13.79 -10.71
C VAL A 124 -6.02 -14.24 -12.09
N THR A 125 -5.65 -15.51 -12.22
CA THR A 125 -5.26 -16.09 -13.51
C THR A 125 -6.49 -16.44 -14.33
N LEU A 126 -6.54 -15.99 -15.58
CA LEU A 126 -7.62 -16.30 -16.51
C LEU A 126 -7.46 -17.74 -17.06
N PRO A 127 -8.56 -18.44 -17.36
CA PRO A 127 -8.53 -19.76 -17.99
C PRO A 127 -7.99 -19.70 -19.43
N GLU A 128 -7.50 -20.82 -19.96
CA GLU A 128 -6.85 -20.90 -21.29
C GLU A 128 -7.71 -20.42 -22.48
N ASN A 129 -9.04 -20.47 -22.36
CA ASN A 129 -9.99 -20.11 -23.43
C ASN A 129 -10.61 -18.70 -23.26
N TYR A 130 -9.95 -17.78 -22.56
CA TYR A 130 -10.52 -16.48 -22.17
C TYR A 130 -10.80 -15.50 -23.32
N GLN A 131 -10.22 -15.72 -24.50
CA GLN A 131 -10.31 -14.78 -25.62
C GLN A 131 -11.75 -14.63 -26.13
N GLY A 132 -12.12 -13.39 -26.47
CA GLY A 132 -13.47 -13.04 -26.92
C GLY A 132 -14.54 -13.05 -25.83
N GLN A 133 -14.21 -13.51 -24.62
CA GLN A 133 -15.13 -13.51 -23.47
C GLN A 133 -15.22 -12.13 -22.83
N THR A 134 -16.32 -11.89 -22.13
CA THR A 134 -16.58 -10.66 -21.41
C THR A 134 -16.10 -10.78 -19.97
N LEU A 135 -15.17 -9.93 -19.55
CA LEU A 135 -14.72 -9.83 -18.17
C LEU A 135 -15.57 -8.79 -17.45
N ARG A 136 -16.18 -9.17 -16.32
CA ARG A 136 -16.96 -8.28 -15.46
C ARG A 136 -16.37 -8.27 -14.06
N ILE A 137 -16.16 -7.08 -13.53
CA ILE A 137 -15.70 -6.87 -12.16
C ILE A 137 -16.76 -6.05 -11.44
N TYR A 138 -17.38 -6.65 -10.44
CA TYR A 138 -18.33 -5.98 -9.56
C TYR A 138 -17.58 -5.41 -8.37
N VAL A 139 -17.63 -4.09 -8.21
CA VAL A 139 -16.95 -3.34 -7.16
C VAL A 139 -18.00 -2.66 -6.28
N SER A 140 -17.97 -2.88 -4.99
CA SER A 140 -18.83 -2.18 -4.02
C SER A 140 -18.03 -1.80 -2.78
N SER A 141 -18.44 -0.74 -2.08
CA SER A 141 -17.82 -0.38 -0.79
C SER A 141 -18.89 -0.10 0.25
N PRO A 142 -18.70 -0.53 1.51
CA PRO A 142 -19.58 -0.10 2.61
C PRO A 142 -19.37 1.38 2.98
N PHE A 143 -18.34 2.04 2.46
CA PHE A 143 -17.99 3.41 2.80
C PHE A 143 -18.34 4.37 1.66
N LYS A 144 -19.05 5.46 2.00
CA LYS A 144 -19.51 6.45 1.03
C LYS A 144 -18.36 7.07 0.21
N ASN A 145 -17.23 7.34 0.87
CA ASN A 145 -16.06 7.96 0.22
C ASN A 145 -15.35 7.04 -0.79
N TYR A 146 -15.66 5.75 -0.79
CA TYR A 146 -15.08 4.74 -1.68
C TYR A 146 -16.11 4.14 -2.65
N SER A 147 -17.39 4.50 -2.49
CA SER A 147 -18.48 4.03 -3.36
C SER A 147 -18.43 4.77 -4.69
N GLY A 148 -18.53 4.06 -5.81
CA GLY A 148 -18.45 4.64 -7.16
C GLY A 148 -17.03 4.80 -7.73
N TYR A 149 -15.99 4.49 -6.94
CA TYR A 149 -14.63 4.38 -7.45
C TYR A 149 -14.41 3.00 -8.09
N PRO A 150 -13.92 2.93 -9.35
CA PRO A 150 -13.49 1.66 -9.95
C PRO A 150 -12.27 1.10 -9.20
N ALA A 151 -12.11 -0.21 -9.26
CA ALA A 151 -10.87 -0.86 -8.80
C ALA A 151 -9.76 -0.65 -9.82
N GLU A 152 -8.50 -0.62 -9.38
CA GLU A 152 -7.38 -0.62 -10.29
C GLU A 152 -7.10 -2.05 -10.76
N VAL A 153 -6.99 -2.22 -12.08
CA VAL A 153 -6.82 -3.53 -12.71
C VAL A 153 -5.66 -3.47 -13.69
N PHE A 154 -4.69 -4.36 -13.50
CA PHE A 154 -3.56 -4.53 -14.41
C PHE A 154 -3.60 -5.93 -15.02
N LEU A 155 -3.25 -6.03 -16.29
CA LEU A 155 -3.16 -7.31 -17.00
C LEU A 155 -1.72 -7.54 -17.44
N GLY A 156 -1.23 -8.76 -17.24
CA GLY A 156 0.09 -9.18 -17.71
C GLY A 156 0.48 -10.56 -17.19
N SER A 157 1.68 -11.01 -17.57
CA SER A 157 2.24 -12.25 -17.03
C SER A 157 2.41 -12.16 -15.51
N SER A 158 2.26 -13.29 -14.80
CA SER A 158 2.40 -13.33 -13.34
C SER A 158 3.74 -12.74 -12.89
N ASN A 159 4.83 -13.07 -13.60
CA ASN A 159 6.17 -12.54 -13.29
C ASN A 159 6.24 -11.02 -13.52
N ALA A 160 5.66 -10.50 -14.60
CA ALA A 160 5.64 -9.07 -14.86
C ALA A 160 4.85 -8.32 -13.77
N LEU A 161 3.66 -8.81 -13.40
CA LEU A 161 2.82 -8.21 -12.37
C LEU A 161 3.48 -8.26 -10.99
N VAL A 162 4.15 -9.36 -10.64
CA VAL A 162 4.94 -9.44 -9.41
C VAL A 162 6.09 -8.42 -9.45
N SER A 163 6.84 -8.34 -10.55
CA SER A 163 7.89 -7.32 -10.71
C SER A 163 7.37 -5.90 -10.60
N TYR A 164 6.16 -5.62 -11.11
CA TYR A 164 5.50 -4.33 -10.97
C TYR A 164 5.22 -3.97 -9.52
N VAL A 165 4.62 -4.90 -8.78
CA VAL A 165 4.35 -4.73 -7.34
C VAL A 165 5.66 -4.43 -6.62
N PHE A 166 6.70 -5.25 -6.80
CA PHE A 166 7.99 -5.03 -6.15
C PHE A 166 8.61 -3.68 -6.52
N ARG A 167 8.57 -3.29 -7.80
CA ARG A 167 9.15 -2.02 -8.27
C ARG A 167 8.44 -0.82 -7.66
N HIS A 168 7.11 -0.84 -7.59
CA HIS A 168 6.32 0.23 -6.99
C HIS A 168 6.63 0.38 -5.49
N SER A 169 7.00 -0.73 -4.84
CA SER A 169 7.31 -0.78 -3.42
C SER A 169 8.73 -0.38 -3.04
N ILE A 170 9.67 -0.26 -3.99
CA ILE A 170 11.07 0.07 -3.69
C ILE A 170 11.22 1.34 -2.82
N PRO A 171 10.53 2.47 -3.12
CA PRO A 171 10.65 3.67 -2.28
C PRO A 171 10.17 3.46 -0.85
N ASN A 172 9.08 2.72 -0.66
CA ASN A 172 8.52 2.45 0.66
C ASN A 172 9.38 1.47 1.46
N ILE A 173 9.93 0.43 0.81
CA ILE A 173 10.92 -0.47 1.42
C ILE A 173 12.16 0.32 1.84
N PHE A 174 12.64 1.22 0.99
CA PHE A 174 13.78 2.08 1.30
C PHE A 174 13.51 2.94 2.54
N MET A 175 12.32 3.58 2.61
CA MET A 175 11.91 4.36 3.77
C MET A 175 11.85 3.52 5.04
N LEU A 176 11.26 2.32 4.98
CA LEU A 176 11.20 1.37 6.10
C LEU A 176 12.61 1.00 6.61
N LEU A 177 13.52 0.62 5.71
CA LEU A 177 14.88 0.23 6.08
C LEU A 177 15.69 1.39 6.65
N LEU A 178 15.61 2.56 6.02
CA LEU A 178 16.36 3.75 6.44
C LEU A 178 15.91 4.22 7.82
N THR A 179 14.59 4.38 8.01
CA THR A 179 14.03 4.87 9.27
C THR A 179 14.16 3.83 10.39
N GLY A 180 14.00 2.53 10.08
CA GLY A 180 14.27 1.43 11.00
C GLY A 180 15.72 1.41 11.48
N PHE A 181 16.69 1.63 10.59
CA PHE A 181 18.10 1.74 10.96
C PHE A 181 18.39 2.96 11.84
N ILE A 182 17.84 4.13 11.50
CA ILE A 182 17.97 5.36 12.31
C ILE A 182 17.38 5.14 13.71
N SER A 183 16.24 4.45 13.81
CA SER A 183 15.61 4.10 15.07
C SER A 183 16.50 3.19 15.90
N LEU A 184 17.01 2.09 15.29
CA LEU A 184 17.88 1.12 15.97
C LEU A 184 19.14 1.78 16.53
N LEU A 185 19.81 2.64 15.75
CA LEU A 185 21.00 3.34 16.22
C LEU A 185 20.72 4.31 17.36
N ASN A 186 19.61 5.04 17.31
CA ASN A 186 19.22 5.92 18.42
C ASN A 186 18.86 5.11 19.67
N LEU A 187 18.17 3.97 19.54
CA LEU A 187 17.85 3.09 20.66
C LEU A 187 19.11 2.54 21.32
N ILE A 188 20.10 2.08 20.53
CA ILE A 188 21.40 1.66 21.05
C ILE A 188 22.09 2.80 21.81
N TYR A 189 22.08 4.01 21.26
CA TYR A 189 22.66 5.19 21.91
C TYR A 189 21.96 5.51 23.25
N VAL A 190 20.62 5.50 23.28
CA VAL A 190 19.83 5.73 24.50
C VAL A 190 20.11 4.64 25.52
N GLY A 191 20.15 3.36 25.11
CA GLY A 191 20.47 2.23 25.97
C GLY A 191 21.86 2.34 26.61
N ILE A 192 22.89 2.68 25.83
CA ILE A 192 24.26 2.90 26.35
C ILE A 192 24.26 4.04 27.39
N LYS A 193 23.55 5.15 27.12
CA LYS A 193 23.47 6.28 28.06
C LYS A 193 22.69 5.92 29.33
N LEU A 194 21.63 5.13 29.21
CA LEU A 194 20.86 4.64 30.34
C LEU A 194 21.73 3.76 31.25
N VAL A 195 22.46 2.80 30.68
CA VAL A 195 23.35 1.90 31.46
C VAL A 195 24.51 2.67 32.09
N LYS A 196 25.19 3.54 31.33
CA LYS A 196 26.41 4.23 31.82
C LYS A 196 26.14 5.44 32.71
N LYS A 197 25.05 6.18 32.48
CA LYS A 197 24.77 7.46 33.15
C LYS A 197 23.46 7.48 33.92
N ARG A 198 22.68 6.38 33.92
CA ARG A 198 21.33 6.28 34.52
C ARG A 198 20.39 7.43 34.12
N LYS A 199 20.61 8.01 32.93
CA LYS A 199 19.82 9.11 32.40
C LYS A 199 19.02 8.63 31.21
N LEU A 200 17.69 8.67 31.33
CA LEU A 200 16.79 8.41 30.22
C LEU A 200 16.67 9.67 29.36
N LEU A 201 16.96 9.54 28.07
CA LEU A 201 16.83 10.64 27.10
C LEU A 201 15.48 10.52 26.40
N VAL A 202 14.41 10.97 27.07
CA VAL A 202 13.02 10.84 26.59
C VAL A 202 12.85 11.39 25.17
N SER A 203 13.43 12.57 24.87
CA SER A 203 13.41 13.14 23.51
C SER A 203 13.99 12.20 22.44
N LYS A 204 15.09 11.50 22.74
CA LYS A 204 15.72 10.56 21.79
C LYS A 204 14.90 9.28 21.65
N LEU A 205 14.21 8.86 22.70
CA LEU A 205 13.29 7.72 22.65
C LEU A 205 12.07 8.06 21.78
N LEU A 206 11.46 9.23 21.95
CA LEU A 206 10.35 9.72 21.12
C LEU A 206 10.76 9.83 19.64
N PHE A 207 11.96 10.34 19.36
CA PHE A 207 12.48 10.36 17.99
C PHE A 207 12.68 8.96 17.41
N SER A 208 13.13 7.99 18.23
CA SER A 208 13.28 6.60 17.78
C SER A 208 11.93 5.95 17.50
N ALA A 209 10.92 6.22 18.35
CA ALA A 209 9.57 5.73 18.18
C ALA A 209 8.91 6.33 16.92
N PHE A 210 9.10 7.63 16.67
CA PHE A 210 8.70 8.29 15.42
C PHE A 210 9.35 7.65 14.20
N ALA A 211 10.68 7.47 14.21
CA ALA A 211 11.38 6.88 13.07
C ALA A 211 10.88 5.45 12.80
N LEU A 212 10.68 4.64 13.84
CA LEU A 212 10.16 3.28 13.67
C LEU A 212 8.73 3.28 13.15
N SER A 213 7.85 4.12 13.71
CA SER A 213 6.45 4.16 13.29
C SER A 213 6.30 4.68 11.87
N ALA A 214 7.08 5.70 11.46
CA ALA A 214 7.10 6.22 10.10
C ALA A 214 7.57 5.16 9.08
N GLY A 215 8.58 4.35 9.44
CA GLY A 215 9.03 3.24 8.60
C GLY A 215 7.97 2.17 8.42
N LEU A 216 7.35 1.75 9.54
CA LEU A 216 6.25 0.78 9.50
C LEU A 216 5.06 1.33 8.71
N GLU A 217 4.72 2.60 8.88
CA GLU A 217 3.64 3.26 8.13
C GLU A 217 3.88 3.20 6.62
N ALA A 218 5.11 3.48 6.17
CA ALA A 218 5.49 3.33 4.77
C ALA A 218 5.35 1.86 4.29
N GLY A 219 5.72 0.89 5.12
CA GLY A 219 5.59 -0.54 4.79
C GLY A 219 4.14 -1.03 4.70
N PHE A 220 3.28 -0.68 5.67
CA PHE A 220 1.86 -1.06 5.69
C PHE A 220 1.02 -0.27 4.67
N GLY A 221 1.43 0.96 4.33
CA GLY A 221 0.77 1.78 3.31
C GLY A 221 1.03 1.29 1.88
N ASP A 222 2.11 0.54 1.69
CA ASP A 222 2.57 0.07 0.41
C ASP A 222 1.73 -1.10 -0.16
N ILE A 223 1.82 -1.30 -1.48
CA ILE A 223 1.16 -2.41 -2.20
C ILE A 223 1.62 -3.78 -1.65
N LEU A 224 2.90 -3.95 -1.30
CA LEU A 224 3.39 -5.19 -0.70
C LEU A 224 2.80 -5.45 0.69
N GLY A 225 2.47 -4.42 1.46
CA GLY A 225 1.75 -4.59 2.73
C GLY A 225 0.42 -5.32 2.53
N GLY A 226 -0.31 -4.98 1.46
CA GLY A 226 -1.54 -5.65 1.07
C GLY A 226 -1.37 -7.08 0.55
N LEU A 227 -0.15 -7.48 0.16
CA LEU A 227 0.18 -8.86 -0.23
C LEU A 227 0.56 -9.72 0.98
N LEU A 228 1.34 -9.15 1.90
CA LEU A 228 1.95 -9.89 3.02
C LEU A 228 1.00 -10.04 4.21
N PHE A 229 0.06 -9.11 4.39
CA PHE A 229 -0.84 -9.08 5.53
C PHE A 229 -2.29 -9.22 5.10
N ASN A 230 -3.13 -9.72 6.01
CA ASN A 230 -4.57 -9.72 5.81
C ASN A 230 -5.07 -8.28 5.57
N PRO A 231 -5.94 -8.02 4.58
CA PRO A 231 -6.44 -6.67 4.26
C PRO A 231 -6.94 -5.88 5.47
N THR A 232 -7.67 -6.54 6.39
CA THR A 232 -8.18 -5.89 7.60
C THR A 232 -7.05 -5.50 8.55
N ILE A 233 -6.07 -6.39 8.76
CA ILE A 233 -4.91 -6.12 9.63
C ILE A 233 -4.06 -5.00 9.03
N ASN A 234 -3.81 -5.05 7.73
CA ASN A 234 -3.02 -4.04 7.02
C ASN A 234 -3.64 -2.65 7.18
N SER A 235 -4.94 -2.52 6.91
CA SER A 235 -5.66 -1.24 7.06
C SER A 235 -5.73 -0.75 8.52
N VAL A 236 -5.93 -1.65 9.49
CA VAL A 236 -5.95 -1.25 10.92
C VAL A 236 -4.57 -0.77 11.37
N MET A 237 -3.50 -1.50 11.04
CA MET A 237 -2.13 -1.10 11.36
C MET A 237 -1.77 0.24 10.73
N LEU A 238 -2.11 0.45 9.45
CA LEU A 238 -1.88 1.70 8.76
C LEU A 238 -2.58 2.87 9.48
N ASN A 239 -3.87 2.74 9.79
CA ASN A 239 -4.62 3.79 10.49
C ASN A 239 -4.03 4.11 11.88
N VAL A 240 -3.63 3.09 12.63
CA VAL A 240 -3.00 3.27 13.95
C VAL A 240 -1.65 3.99 13.81
N LEU A 241 -0.83 3.59 12.84
CA LEU A 241 0.47 4.20 12.59
C LEU A 241 0.33 5.66 12.14
N SER A 242 -0.61 5.97 11.24
CA SER A 242 -0.86 7.35 10.79
C SER A 242 -1.32 8.29 11.91
N ILE A 243 -1.88 7.77 13.00
CA ILE A 243 -2.20 8.55 14.21
C ILE A 243 -0.98 8.67 15.13
N ILE A 244 -0.28 7.57 15.38
CA ILE A 244 0.81 7.52 16.37
C ILE A 244 2.09 8.19 15.87
N THR A 245 2.42 8.08 14.57
CA THR A 245 3.59 8.70 13.96
C THR A 245 3.67 10.21 14.22
N PRO A 246 2.63 11.02 13.88
CA PRO A 246 2.67 12.44 14.19
C PRO A 246 2.67 12.72 15.70
N MET A 247 2.04 11.88 16.54
CA MET A 247 2.10 12.04 18.00
C MET A 247 3.52 11.93 18.54
N PHE A 248 4.31 10.96 18.08
CA PHE A 248 5.71 10.84 18.49
C PHE A 248 6.56 12.01 18.01
N LEU A 249 6.30 12.51 16.80
CA LEU A 249 6.98 13.68 16.27
C LEU A 249 6.66 14.95 17.08
N ILE A 250 5.39 15.18 17.38
CA ILE A 250 4.92 16.31 18.21
C ILE A 250 5.54 16.19 19.61
N GLY A 251 5.48 15.01 20.23
CA GLY A 251 6.09 14.77 21.54
C GLY A 251 7.60 15.04 21.54
N PHE A 252 8.31 14.65 20.48
CA PHE A 252 9.72 14.97 20.30
C PHE A 252 9.96 16.49 20.26
N TYR A 253 9.21 17.24 19.46
CA TYR A 253 9.36 18.70 19.39
C TYR A 253 9.01 19.39 20.71
N LEU A 254 7.93 18.98 21.37
CA LEU A 254 7.55 19.50 22.69
C LEU A 254 8.65 19.28 23.73
N SER A 255 9.28 18.09 23.72
CA SER A 255 10.40 17.78 24.62
C SER A 255 11.68 18.61 24.35
N LYS A 256 11.72 19.38 23.27
CA LYS A 256 12.85 20.23 22.87
C LYS A 256 12.60 21.72 23.02
N MET A 257 11.34 22.14 23.22
CA MET A 257 11.00 23.56 23.40
C MET A 257 11.25 24.01 24.84
N GLU A 258 12.27 24.84 25.05
CA GLU A 258 12.67 25.36 26.37
C GLU A 258 11.55 26.14 27.08
N VAL A 259 10.75 26.90 26.32
CA VAL A 259 9.60 27.68 26.85
C VAL A 259 8.51 26.77 27.44
N LEU A 260 8.30 25.59 26.85
CA LEU A 260 7.28 24.63 27.33
C LEU A 260 7.81 23.72 28.43
N GLN A 261 9.11 23.41 28.43
CA GLN A 261 9.77 22.71 29.55
C GLN A 261 9.64 23.50 30.87
N GLN A 262 9.81 24.83 30.83
CA GLN A 262 9.58 25.68 32.01
C GLN A 262 8.12 25.73 32.45
N LYS A 263 7.17 25.74 31.50
CA LYS A 263 5.72 25.86 31.80
C LYS A 263 5.10 24.57 32.33
N TYR A 264 5.57 23.40 31.89
CA TYR A 264 5.00 22.10 32.26
C TYR A 264 5.91 21.23 33.16
N LYS A 265 7.10 21.70 33.56
CA LYS A 265 8.08 20.95 34.38
C LYS A 265 8.27 19.50 33.89
N ILE A 266 8.58 19.34 32.60
CA ILE A 266 8.96 18.06 31.98
C ILE A 266 10.48 17.93 31.98
#